data_AF-Q9HRQ1-F1
#
_entry.id   AF-Q9HRQ1-F1
#
_cell.length_a   1.000
_cell.length_b   1.000
_cell.length_c   1.000
_cell.angle_alpha   90.00
_cell.angle_beta   90.00
_cell.angle_gamma   90.00
#
_symmetry.space_group_name_H-M   'P 1'
#
loop_
_entity.id
_entity.type
_entity.pdbx_description
1 polymer ?
#
loop_
_entity_poly.entity_id
_entity_poly.type
_entity_poly.pdbx_seq_one_letter_code
_entity_poly.pdbx_strand_id
1 'polypeptide(L)' 'MLTGTVRATKGRLLVLDRRETTYGVDMRALVGHEITPGADDRDRQASLTAF' A
#
# COMPACT_ATOMS: atom_id res chain seq x y z
N MET A 1 0.18 -14.03 4.65
CA MET A 1 0.18 -13.00 3.59
C MET A 1 0.19 -11.62 4.25
N LEU A 2 1.01 -10.68 3.77
CA LEU A 2 1.03 -9.29 4.25
C LEU A 2 0.08 -8.46 3.37
N THR A 3 -0.95 -7.87 3.97
CA THR A 3 -1.90 -6.96 3.33
C THR A 3 -1.85 -5.59 4.01
N GLY A 4 -2.11 -4.52 3.26
CA GLY A 4 -2.12 -3.14 3.74
C GLY A 4 -2.69 -2.16 2.71
N THR A 5 -3.06 -0.96 3.16
CA THR A 5 -3.64 0.10 2.32
C THR A 5 -2.62 1.20 2.10
N VAL A 6 -2.43 1.61 0.85
CA VAL A 6 -1.62 2.80 0.52
C VAL A 6 -2.40 4.05 0.93
N ARG A 7 -1.83 4.86 1.83
CA ARG A 7 -2.42 6.14 2.27
C ARG A 7 -1.94 7.30 1.43
N ALA A 8 -0.64 7.35 1.13
CA ALA A 8 -0.01 8.47 0.46
C ALA A 8 1.35 8.08 -0.14
N THR A 9 1.82 8.92 -1.05
CA THR A 9 3.19 8.88 -1.56
C THR A 9 3.78 10.28 -1.57
N LYS A 10 5.09 10.38 -1.32
CA LYS A 10 5.84 11.64 -1.48
C LYS A 10 7.28 11.34 -1.88
N GLY A 11 7.65 11.69 -3.11
CA GLY A 11 8.96 11.32 -3.66
C GLY A 11 9.16 9.81 -3.59
N ARG A 12 10.10 9.37 -2.74
CA ARG A 12 10.42 7.95 -2.53
C ARG A 12 9.74 7.30 -1.33
N LEU A 13 8.99 8.07 -0.54
CA LEU A 13 8.29 7.56 0.62
C LEU A 13 6.91 7.05 0.23
N LEU A 14 6.62 5.80 0.61
CA LEU A 14 5.31 5.18 0.58
C LEU A 14 4.76 5.09 2.01
N VAL A 15 3.54 5.57 2.24
CA VAL A 15 2.87 5.46 3.54
C VAL A 15 1.81 4.37 3.45
N LEU A 16 1.93 3.38 4.33
CA LEU A 16 1.06 2.19 4.39
C LEU A 16 0.36 2.12 5.73
N ASP A 17 -0.93 1.78 5.71
CA ASP A 17 -1.66 1.38 6.90
C ASP A 17 -1.85 -0.13 6.93
N ARG A 18 -1.52 -0.74 8.08
CA ARG A 18 -1.70 -2.16 8.34
C ARG A 18 -1.94 -2.40 9.81
N ARG A 19 -3.03 -3.10 10.15
CA ARG A 19 -3.40 -3.50 11.53
C ARG A 19 -3.20 -2.35 12.53
N GLU A 20 -3.89 -1.24 12.27
CA GLU A 20 -3.90 -0.02 13.10
C GLU A 20 -2.54 0.70 13.23
N THR A 21 -1.52 0.26 12.50
CA THR A 21 -0.20 0.88 12.46
C THR A 21 0.06 1.51 11.11
N THR A 22 0.68 2.69 11.13
CA THR A 22 1.15 3.39 9.93
C THR A 22 2.65 3.17 9.77
N TYR A 23 3.06 2.79 8.56
CA TYR A 23 4.44 2.50 8.19
C TYR A 23 4.91 3.43 7.09
N GLY A 24 6.14 3.94 7.22
CA GLY A 24 6.86 4.60 6.15
C GLY A 24 7.84 3.63 5.49
N VAL A 25 7.79 3.51 4.17
CA VAL A 25 8.63 2.58 3.40
C VAL A 25 9.34 3.35 2.28
N ASP A 26 10.64 3.11 2.09
CA ASP A 26 11.35 3.57 0.89
C ASP A 26 11.00 2.67 -0.30
N MET A 27 10.45 3.26 -1.37
CA MET A 27 10.07 2.52 -2.58
C MET A 27 11.24 1.74 -3.21
N ARG A 28 12.50 2.16 -3.02
CA ARG A 28 13.65 1.40 -3.53
C ARG A 28 13.84 0.07 -2.82
N ALA A 29 13.41 -0.04 -1.57
CA ALA A 29 13.45 -1.32 -0.85
C ALA A 29 12.45 -2.33 -1.42
N LEU A 30 11.48 -1.88 -2.22
CA LEU A 30 10.47 -2.73 -2.86
C LEU A 30 10.91 -3.22 -4.25
N VAL A 31 12.03 -2.74 -4.79
CA VAL A 31 12.55 -3.22 -6.07
C VAL A 31 12.87 -4.72 -5.94
N GLY A 32 12.38 -5.53 -6.89
CA GLY A 32 12.51 -6.98 -6.87
C GLY A 32 11.46 -7.71 -6.02
N HIS A 33 10.53 -6.99 -5.38
CA HIS A 33 9.39 -7.58 -4.69
C HIS A 33 8.13 -7.45 -5.54
N GLU A 34 7.38 -8.53 -5.66
CA GLU A 34 6.11 -8.55 -6.38
C GLU A 34 4.95 -8.21 -5.46
N ILE A 35 4.02 -7.39 -5.93
CA ILE A 35 2.77 -7.07 -5.23
C ILE A 35 1.66 -7.86 -5.89
N THR A 36 1.10 -8.83 -5.18
CA THR A 36 -0.10 -9.56 -5.62
C THR A 36 -1.35 -8.79 -5.19
N PRO A 37 -2.25 -8.42 -6.12
CA PRO A 37 -3.55 -7.87 -5.75
C PRO A 37 -4.40 -8.93 -5.02
N GLY A 38 -5.04 -8.55 -3.92
CA GLY A 38 -6.00 -9.39 -3.21
C GLY A 38 -5.40 -10.45 -2.27
N ALA A 39 -5.40 -10.17 -0.97
CA ALA A 39 -5.30 -11.20 0.07
C ALA A 39 -6.32 -11.00 1.21
N ASP A 40 -7.36 -10.20 0.97
CA ASP A 40 -8.58 -10.18 1.77
C ASP A 40 -9.75 -9.94 0.82
N ASP A 41 -10.77 -10.77 0.94
CA ASP A 41 -11.92 -10.99 0.06
C ASP A 41 -12.92 -9.80 0.03
N ARG A 42 -12.44 -8.56 0.13
CA ARG A 42 -13.29 -7.36 0.11
C ARG A 42 -12.85 -6.40 -0.99
N ASP A 43 -13.71 -6.32 -2.00
CA ASP A 43 -13.73 -5.37 -3.12
C ASP A 43 -13.70 -3.90 -2.67
N ARG A 44 -12.55 -3.43 -2.18
CA ARG A 44 -12.34 -2.00 -1.85
C ARG A 44 -10.96 -1.49 -2.21
N GLN A 45 -10.26 -2.14 -3.14
CA GLN A 45 -9.07 -1.55 -3.72
C GLN A 45 -9.43 -0.64 -4.90
N ALA A 46 -9.14 0.65 -4.70
CA ALA A 46 -9.10 1.75 -5.65
C ALA A 46 -10.46 2.20 -6.24
N SER A 47 -11.05 3.22 -5.61
CA SER A 47 -11.64 4.31 -6.41
C SER A 47 -10.72 5.52 -6.29
N LEU A 48 -9.89 5.74 -7.31
CA LEU A 48 -9.17 7.00 -7.52
C LEU A 48 -10.13 7.96 -8.24
N THR A 49 -11.24 8.31 -7.59
CA THR A 49 -12.18 9.32 -8.10
C THR A 49 -12.58 10.24 -6.95
N ALA A 50 -11.72 11.23 -6.70
CA ALA A 50 -12.08 12.56 -6.19
C ALA A 50 -10.80 13.41 -6.22
N PHE A 51 -10.72 14.30 -7.20
CA PHE A 51 -9.95 15.54 -7.09
C PHE A 51 -10.79 16.57 -6.34
#